data_AF-A0A520KNA5-F1
#
_entry.id   AF-A0A520KNA5-F1
#
_cell.length_a   1.000
_cell.length_b   1.000
_cell.length_c   1.000
_cell.angle_alpha   90.00
_cell.angle_beta   90.00
_cell.angle_gamma   90.00
#
_symmetry.space_group_name_H-M   'P 1'
#
loop_
_entity.id
_entity.type
_entity.pdbx_description
1 polymer ?
#
loop_
_entity_poly.entity_id
_entity_poly.type
_entity_poly.pdbx_seq_one_letter_code
_entity_poly.pdbx_strand_id
1 'polypeptide(L)'
;MSKGSKEIITDDEAGTSRRSLLKAIAVGGVAAAVGVYAGYSLAPEPEEPTPPDNDNDNDVDDPDPIDPLDEYPDGPLAGHMLYFDYQRCTGCYICVEACAEKFMEEFAPEDYEDGYFNPAYSRMEVTRGVFVDAPNTCRYCKLEPWAEGTDEKPCEAVCPYDAIVQVPEGEGEEGLYGMGYYRVDRDACIGFEDCGAICLEICEEQFGSGITFDPDGIAQMCTRCGGMPECVTACPETRTGRDPTARAGGGPAIEFTPVQTRERFYAYTPDEIHQMLHTKLYSVEFADFLNVEEDWF
;
A
#
# COMPACT_ATOMS: atom_id res chain seq x y z
N MET A 1 8.42 -0.94 46.08
CA MET A 1 9.37 -0.29 45.16
C MET A 1 8.60 0.70 44.32
N SER A 2 8.82 1.99 44.58
CA SER A 2 8.07 3.13 44.02
C SER A 2 8.47 3.35 42.56
N LYS A 3 7.53 3.26 41.62
CA LYS A 3 7.70 3.73 40.23
C LYS A 3 7.08 5.12 40.10
N GLY A 4 7.89 6.07 39.66
CA GLY A 4 7.61 7.50 39.64
C GLY A 4 6.52 7.90 38.66
N SER A 5 5.69 8.84 39.11
CA SER A 5 4.76 9.61 38.29
C SER A 5 5.54 10.50 37.31
N LYS A 6 5.19 10.45 36.02
CA LYS A 6 5.63 11.47 35.05
C LYS A 6 4.94 12.79 35.37
N GLU A 7 5.73 13.82 35.67
CA GLU A 7 5.28 15.21 35.74
C GLU A 7 4.91 15.72 34.35
N ILE A 8 3.79 16.45 34.29
CA ILE A 8 3.35 17.21 33.12
C ILE A 8 4.15 18.51 33.13
N ILE A 9 5.05 18.68 32.18
CA ILE A 9 5.74 19.94 31.91
C ILE A 9 4.83 20.75 30.97
N THR A 10 4.30 21.87 31.48
CA THR A 10 3.65 22.90 30.69
C THR A 10 4.68 23.97 30.34
N ASP A 11 5.21 23.92 29.12
CA ASP A 11 5.99 25.03 28.56
C ASP A 11 5.11 25.84 27.60
N ASP A 12 4.59 26.95 28.13
CA ASP A 12 4.11 28.11 27.39
C ASP A 12 5.33 28.91 26.90
N GLU A 13 5.77 28.79 25.65
CA GLU A 13 6.50 29.89 24.96
C GLU A 13 6.22 29.90 23.43
N ALA A 14 5.47 30.93 23.01
CA ALA A 14 5.59 31.68 21.75
C ALA A 14 5.76 30.93 20.40
N GLY A 15 4.71 30.25 19.95
CA GLY A 15 4.53 29.86 18.54
C GLY A 15 3.30 30.54 17.93
N THR A 16 3.49 31.45 16.98
CA THR A 16 2.41 32.16 16.28
C THR A 16 1.45 31.17 15.60
N SER A 17 0.29 30.96 16.22
CA SER A 17 -0.74 30.03 15.75
C SER A 17 -1.26 30.39 14.36
N ARG A 18 -1.33 29.40 13.45
CA ARG A 18 -2.02 29.46 12.14
C ARG A 18 -3.42 30.10 12.20
N ARG A 19 -4.08 30.06 13.37
CA ARG A 19 -5.39 30.73 13.59
C ARG A 19 -5.31 32.26 13.61
N SER A 20 -4.16 32.86 13.94
CA SER A 20 -3.95 34.31 13.86
C SER A 20 -3.75 34.80 12.43
N LEU A 21 -3.14 34.00 11.56
CA LEU A 21 -2.98 34.31 10.13
C LEU A 21 -4.33 34.30 9.39
N LEU A 22 -5.18 33.31 9.69
CA LEU A 22 -6.52 33.21 9.08
C LEU A 22 -7.48 34.30 9.58
N LYS A 23 -7.33 34.76 10.83
CA LYS A 23 -8.08 35.93 11.34
C LYS A 23 -7.64 37.24 10.70
N ALA A 24 -6.36 37.39 10.34
CA ALA A 24 -5.88 38.58 9.61
C ALA A 24 -6.46 38.66 8.19
N ILE A 25 -6.64 37.52 7.52
CA ILE A 25 -7.25 37.44 6.19
C ILE A 25 -8.77 37.69 6.26
N ALA A 26 -9.44 37.25 7.32
CA ALA A 26 -10.88 37.43 7.49
C ALA A 26 -11.31 38.87 7.87
N VAL A 27 -10.39 39.70 8.42
CA VAL A 27 -10.70 41.08 8.85
C VAL A 27 -10.23 42.14 7.84
N GLY A 28 -9.38 41.78 6.86
CA GLY A 28 -8.89 42.70 5.82
C GLY A 28 -9.65 42.65 4.48
N GLY A 29 -10.78 41.96 4.41
CA GLY A 29 -11.43 41.58 3.16
C GLY A 29 -12.64 42.39 2.71
N VAL A 30 -12.60 43.74 2.67
CA VAL A 30 -13.55 44.55 1.87
C VAL A 30 -12.94 45.92 1.50
N ALA A 31 -11.89 45.98 0.66
CA ALA A 31 -11.51 47.21 -0.08
C ALA A 31 -10.37 46.98 -1.10
N ALA A 32 -10.51 46.07 -2.07
CA ALA A 32 -9.61 46.05 -3.23
C ALA A 32 -10.17 45.33 -4.48
N ALA A 33 -11.50 45.20 -4.62
CA ALA A 33 -12.11 44.46 -5.73
C ALA A 33 -12.65 45.35 -6.87
N VAL A 34 -12.31 46.64 -6.92
CA VAL A 34 -12.73 47.55 -8.00
C VAL A 34 -11.53 48.38 -8.44
N GLY A 35 -10.72 47.86 -9.37
CA GLY A 35 -9.62 48.65 -9.91
C GLY A 35 -8.50 47.96 -10.70
N VAL A 36 -8.61 46.67 -11.08
CA VAL A 36 -7.49 45.98 -11.80
C VAL A 36 -7.89 45.40 -13.16
N TYR A 37 -9.13 45.59 -13.63
CA TYR A 37 -9.59 45.03 -14.91
C TYR A 37 -9.29 45.88 -16.16
N ALA A 38 -8.45 46.92 -16.09
CA ALA A 38 -8.18 47.83 -17.21
C ALA A 38 -6.70 47.94 -17.65
N GLY A 39 -5.84 46.99 -17.26
CA GLY A 39 -4.39 47.07 -17.55
C GLY A 39 -3.77 45.92 -18.37
N TYR A 40 -4.48 44.81 -18.61
CA TYR A 40 -3.87 43.59 -19.16
C TYR A 40 -3.97 43.44 -20.69
N SER A 41 -3.78 44.54 -21.45
CA SER A 41 -3.86 44.48 -22.92
C SER A 41 -2.58 44.92 -23.66
N LEU A 42 -1.46 45.19 -22.98
CA LEU A 42 -0.23 45.66 -23.66
C LEU A 42 1.06 45.13 -23.03
N ALA A 43 1.10 43.85 -22.65
CA ALA A 43 2.38 43.19 -22.38
C ALA A 43 2.92 42.62 -23.71
N PRO A 44 4.15 42.95 -24.13
CA PRO A 44 4.78 42.30 -25.28
C PRO A 44 4.95 40.81 -25.01
N GLU A 45 4.80 39.99 -26.06
CA GLU A 45 4.97 38.54 -25.99
C GLU A 45 6.35 38.20 -25.39
N PRO A 46 6.42 37.29 -24.39
CA PRO A 46 7.69 36.86 -23.86
C PRO A 46 8.43 36.06 -24.93
N GLU A 47 9.68 36.45 -25.21
CA GLU A 47 10.58 35.67 -26.06
C GLU A 47 10.71 34.25 -25.50
N GLU A 48 10.54 33.25 -26.36
CA GLU A 48 10.70 31.85 -25.99
C GLU A 48 12.12 31.62 -25.47
N PRO A 49 12.30 31.11 -24.22
CA PRO A 49 13.62 30.78 -23.74
C PRO A 49 14.17 29.65 -24.62
N THR A 50 15.30 29.93 -25.26
CA THR A 50 16.10 28.89 -25.92
C THR A 50 16.42 27.80 -24.89
N PRO A 51 16.24 26.51 -25.23
CA PRO A 51 16.61 25.43 -24.34
C PRO A 51 18.08 25.59 -23.92
N PRO A 52 18.42 25.42 -22.64
CA PRO A 52 19.82 25.33 -22.25
C PRO A 52 20.46 24.14 -22.96
N ASP A 53 21.62 24.36 -23.59
CA ASP A 53 22.51 23.28 -24.03
C ASP A 53 22.87 22.45 -22.80
N ASN A 54 22.26 21.27 -22.70
CA ASN A 54 22.57 20.28 -21.68
C ASN A 54 23.81 19.47 -22.12
N ASP A 55 24.95 20.13 -22.25
CA ASP A 55 26.27 19.48 -22.29
C ASP A 55 26.75 19.22 -20.85
N ASN A 56 25.92 18.56 -20.06
CA ASN A 56 26.31 18.11 -18.73
C ASN A 56 26.76 16.65 -18.85
N ASP A 57 28.02 16.46 -19.24
CA ASP A 57 28.81 15.22 -19.16
C ASP A 57 29.03 14.82 -17.67
N ASN A 58 27.95 14.76 -16.89
CA ASN A 58 27.96 13.99 -15.66
C ASN A 58 27.50 12.59 -16.05
N ASP A 59 28.47 11.76 -16.41
CA ASP A 59 28.40 10.30 -16.32
C ASP A 59 28.09 9.94 -14.86
N VAL A 60 26.84 10.17 -14.44
CA VAL A 60 26.25 9.43 -13.34
C VAL A 60 26.00 8.08 -13.94
N ASP A 61 26.78 7.08 -13.52
CA ASP A 61 26.56 5.67 -13.84
C ASP A 61 25.05 5.38 -13.70
N ASP A 62 24.34 5.37 -14.83
CA ASP A 62 22.95 4.99 -14.87
C ASP A 62 22.96 3.53 -14.40
N PRO A 63 22.30 3.19 -13.27
CA PRO A 63 22.33 1.83 -12.78
C PRO A 63 21.86 0.94 -13.92
N ASP A 64 22.68 -0.06 -14.25
CA ASP A 64 22.42 -1.00 -15.35
C ASP A 64 20.93 -1.39 -15.31
N PRO A 65 20.22 -1.35 -16.46
CA PRO A 65 18.83 -1.76 -16.51
C PRO A 65 18.74 -3.18 -15.93
N ILE A 66 18.11 -3.30 -14.76
CA ILE A 66 17.90 -4.56 -14.06
C ILE A 66 17.31 -5.53 -15.09
N ASP A 67 18.04 -6.61 -15.38
CA ASP A 67 17.58 -7.60 -16.33
C ASP A 67 16.28 -8.18 -15.76
N PRO A 68 15.12 -8.10 -16.45
CA PRO A 68 13.87 -8.68 -15.97
C PRO A 68 13.92 -10.22 -15.83
N LEU A 69 15.06 -10.84 -16.17
CA LEU A 69 15.38 -12.25 -16.00
C LEU A 69 16.44 -12.52 -14.92
N ASP A 70 16.94 -11.51 -14.20
CA ASP A 70 17.77 -11.76 -13.03
C ASP A 70 17.00 -12.68 -12.08
N GLU A 71 17.64 -13.81 -11.75
CA GLU A 71 17.12 -14.80 -10.81
C GLU A 71 16.68 -14.06 -9.55
N TYR A 72 15.37 -14.11 -9.27
CA TYR A 72 14.85 -13.75 -7.96
C TYR A 72 15.73 -14.44 -6.92
N PRO A 73 16.30 -13.71 -5.95
CA PRO A 73 17.22 -14.34 -5.01
C PRO A 73 16.49 -15.50 -4.32
N ASP A 74 17.10 -16.68 -4.35
CA ASP A 74 16.57 -17.85 -3.65
C ASP A 74 16.68 -17.58 -2.14
N GLY A 75 15.57 -17.19 -1.53
CA GLY A 75 15.43 -17.05 -0.09
C GLY A 75 14.67 -15.80 0.37
N PRO A 76 14.57 -15.60 1.70
CA PRO A 76 13.85 -14.48 2.29
C PRO A 76 14.45 -13.12 1.93
N LEU A 77 13.61 -12.15 1.55
CA LEU A 77 14.04 -10.78 1.25
C LEU A 77 13.52 -9.78 2.29
N ALA A 78 14.44 -9.05 2.93
CA ALA A 78 14.12 -7.93 3.83
C ALA A 78 13.93 -6.64 3.02
N GLY A 79 13.17 -5.67 3.54
CA GLY A 79 13.00 -4.36 2.90
C GLY A 79 12.29 -4.42 1.54
N HIS A 80 11.46 -5.43 1.32
CA HIS A 80 10.63 -5.61 0.12
C HIS A 80 9.14 -5.43 0.46
N MET A 81 8.34 -5.09 -0.55
CA MET A 81 6.90 -4.86 -0.44
C MET A 81 6.14 -5.62 -1.52
N LEU A 82 4.88 -5.93 -1.24
CA LEU A 82 3.97 -6.45 -2.25
C LEU A 82 3.54 -5.31 -3.17
N TYR A 83 3.68 -5.56 -4.48
CA TYR A 83 3.20 -4.71 -5.55
C TYR A 83 2.08 -5.44 -6.30
N PHE A 84 1.00 -4.72 -6.61
CA PHE A 84 -0.19 -5.27 -7.25
C PHE A 84 -0.48 -4.57 -8.57
N ASP A 85 -0.57 -5.35 -9.65
CA ASP A 85 -1.11 -4.91 -10.94
C ASP A 85 -2.60 -5.29 -11.04
N TYR A 86 -3.45 -4.31 -10.77
CA TYR A 86 -4.91 -4.49 -10.79
C TYR A 86 -5.49 -4.76 -12.19
N GLN A 87 -4.76 -4.43 -13.26
CA GLN A 87 -5.20 -4.74 -14.62
C GLN A 87 -5.08 -6.24 -14.89
N ARG A 88 -4.05 -6.89 -14.34
CA ARG A 88 -3.83 -8.32 -14.49
C ARG A 88 -4.54 -9.18 -13.45
N CYS A 89 -4.85 -8.62 -12.29
CA CYS A 89 -5.59 -9.37 -11.28
C CYS A 89 -6.95 -9.83 -11.83
N THR A 90 -7.13 -11.14 -11.93
CA THR A 90 -8.38 -11.79 -12.38
C THR A 90 -9.38 -12.03 -11.24
N GLY A 91 -8.98 -11.75 -9.99
CA GLY A 91 -9.78 -12.07 -8.81
C GLY A 91 -10.02 -13.57 -8.65
N CYS A 92 -9.01 -14.40 -8.93
CA CYS A 92 -9.07 -15.86 -8.80
C CYS A 92 -9.00 -16.36 -7.34
N TYR A 93 -8.72 -15.49 -6.36
CA TYR A 93 -8.59 -15.80 -4.93
C TYR A 93 -7.51 -16.81 -4.53
N ILE A 94 -6.71 -17.34 -5.46
CA ILE A 94 -5.63 -18.30 -5.17
C ILE A 94 -4.61 -17.74 -4.16
N CYS A 95 -4.31 -16.44 -4.24
CA CYS A 95 -3.44 -15.78 -3.27
C CYS A 95 -4.01 -15.74 -1.85
N VAL A 96 -5.34 -15.60 -1.71
CA VAL A 96 -6.05 -15.63 -0.43
C VAL A 96 -6.06 -17.04 0.14
N GLU A 97 -6.30 -18.03 -0.71
CA GLU A 97 -6.27 -19.46 -0.37
C GLU A 97 -4.88 -19.90 0.10
N ALA A 98 -3.84 -19.66 -0.70
CA ALA A 98 -2.47 -19.99 -0.33
C ALA A 98 -2.01 -19.30 0.97
N CYS A 99 -2.45 -18.05 1.19
CA CYS A 99 -2.18 -17.37 2.45
C CYS A 99 -2.96 -18.01 3.60
N ALA A 100 -4.23 -18.38 3.41
CA ALA A 100 -5.03 -19.02 4.46
C ALA A 100 -4.46 -20.39 4.84
N GLU A 101 -4.20 -21.26 3.87
CA GLU A 101 -3.64 -22.60 4.09
C GLU A 101 -2.35 -22.54 4.93
N LYS A 102 -1.43 -21.65 4.55
CA LYS A 102 -0.15 -21.48 5.25
C LYS A 102 -0.32 -21.13 6.73
N PHE A 103 -1.28 -20.28 7.06
CA PHE A 103 -1.51 -19.88 8.46
C PHE A 103 -2.48 -20.80 9.19
N MET A 104 -3.32 -21.56 8.48
CA MET A 104 -4.09 -22.64 9.06
C MET A 104 -3.20 -23.78 9.53
N GLU A 105 -2.21 -24.17 8.74
CA GLU A 105 -1.24 -25.20 9.11
C GLU A 105 -0.54 -24.87 10.43
N GLU A 106 -0.28 -23.58 10.68
CA GLU A 106 0.34 -23.10 11.92
C GLU A 106 -0.64 -22.97 13.10
N PHE A 107 -1.78 -22.31 12.91
CA PHE A 107 -2.65 -21.93 14.04
C PHE A 107 -3.82 -22.88 14.29
N ALA A 108 -4.17 -23.70 13.30
CA ALA A 108 -5.25 -24.68 13.38
C ALA A 108 -4.84 -25.99 12.67
N PRO A 109 -3.73 -26.63 13.09
CA PRO A 109 -3.19 -27.82 12.41
C PRO A 109 -4.19 -28.98 12.40
N GLU A 110 -4.97 -29.16 13.47
CA GLU A 110 -6.00 -30.21 13.53
C GLU A 110 -7.09 -30.00 12.46
N ASP A 111 -7.59 -28.78 12.30
CA ASP A 111 -8.59 -28.44 11.29
C ASP A 111 -8.03 -28.60 9.86
N TYR A 112 -6.77 -28.20 9.67
CA TYR A 112 -6.08 -28.32 8.39
C TYR A 112 -5.89 -29.80 7.98
N GLU A 113 -5.45 -30.66 8.91
CA GLU A 113 -5.27 -32.10 8.68
C GLU A 113 -6.59 -32.82 8.36
N ASP A 114 -7.70 -32.38 8.98
CA ASP A 114 -9.04 -32.89 8.72
C ASP A 114 -9.64 -32.38 7.38
N GLY A 115 -8.90 -31.53 6.66
CA GLY A 115 -9.28 -30.99 5.35
C GLY A 115 -10.31 -29.86 5.43
N TYR A 116 -10.46 -29.23 6.60
CA TYR A 116 -11.26 -28.02 6.72
C TYR A 116 -10.47 -26.82 6.21
N PHE A 117 -11.03 -26.11 5.24
CA PHE A 117 -10.48 -24.84 4.76
C PHE A 117 -11.27 -23.68 5.33
N ASN A 118 -10.57 -22.71 5.92
CA ASN A 118 -11.14 -21.51 6.48
C ASN A 118 -10.38 -20.25 6.00
N PRO A 119 -10.97 -19.47 5.06
CA PRO A 119 -10.32 -18.27 4.54
C PRO A 119 -10.13 -17.17 5.59
N ALA A 120 -10.76 -17.28 6.77
CA ALA A 120 -10.57 -16.33 7.87
C ALA A 120 -9.14 -16.31 8.41
N TYR A 121 -8.30 -17.32 8.15
CA TYR A 121 -6.87 -17.28 8.49
C TYR A 121 -6.02 -16.50 7.46
N SER A 122 -6.63 -16.05 6.36
CA SER A 122 -5.93 -15.25 5.36
C SER A 122 -5.63 -13.85 5.88
N ARG A 123 -4.37 -13.41 5.71
CA ARG A 123 -3.91 -12.05 6.00
C ARG A 123 -3.97 -11.13 4.79
N MET A 124 -4.67 -11.55 3.76
CA MET A 124 -4.99 -10.77 2.59
C MET A 124 -6.41 -11.08 2.14
N GLU A 125 -7.02 -10.10 1.49
CA GLU A 125 -8.36 -10.22 0.92
C GLU A 125 -8.31 -9.78 -0.54
N VAL A 126 -9.29 -10.20 -1.33
CA VAL A 126 -9.50 -9.64 -2.66
C VAL A 126 -10.89 -9.05 -2.66
N THR A 127 -10.96 -7.73 -2.76
CA THR A 127 -12.22 -7.00 -2.85
C THR A 127 -12.62 -6.92 -4.31
N ARG A 128 -13.77 -7.50 -4.64
CA ARG A 128 -14.35 -7.42 -5.98
C ARG A 128 -15.26 -6.21 -6.10
N GLY A 129 -14.81 -5.22 -6.84
CA GLY A 129 -15.62 -4.14 -7.37
C GLY A 129 -16.20 -4.51 -8.75
N VAL A 130 -17.02 -3.62 -9.30
CA VAL A 130 -17.58 -3.77 -10.64
C VAL A 130 -16.42 -3.71 -11.65
N PHE A 131 -16.07 -4.87 -12.22
CA PHE A 131 -14.96 -5.08 -13.18
C PHE A 131 -13.54 -4.85 -12.64
N VAL A 132 -13.36 -4.79 -11.32
CA VAL A 132 -12.06 -4.55 -10.70
C VAL A 132 -11.91 -5.48 -9.52
N ASP A 133 -10.88 -6.31 -9.55
CA ASP A 133 -10.49 -7.14 -8.42
C ASP A 133 -9.25 -6.49 -7.78
N ALA A 134 -9.39 -6.10 -6.52
CA ALA A 134 -8.35 -5.39 -5.78
C ALA A 134 -7.87 -6.28 -4.62
N PRO A 135 -6.72 -6.95 -4.78
CA PRO A 135 -6.04 -7.56 -3.66
C PRO A 135 -5.68 -6.48 -2.64
N ASN A 136 -5.94 -6.77 -1.38
CA ASN A 136 -5.69 -5.90 -0.26
C ASN A 136 -5.01 -6.66 0.86
N THR A 137 -4.08 -6.00 1.52
CA THR A 137 -3.20 -6.58 2.53
C THR A 137 -2.57 -5.46 3.34
N CYS A 138 -1.94 -5.79 4.47
CA CYS A 138 -1.17 -4.82 5.24
C CYS A 138 -0.19 -4.07 4.32
N ARG A 139 -0.31 -2.74 4.27
CA ARG A 139 0.54 -1.86 3.44
C ARG A 139 1.87 -1.50 4.10
N TYR A 140 2.10 -1.95 5.34
CA TYR A 140 3.28 -1.62 6.13
C TYR A 140 3.48 -0.11 6.28
N CYS A 141 2.38 0.63 6.49
CA CYS A 141 2.39 2.07 6.75
C CYS A 141 3.38 2.44 7.86
N LYS A 142 3.91 3.65 7.76
CA LYS A 142 4.81 4.25 8.74
C LYS A 142 4.29 5.66 9.07
N LEU A 143 4.27 6.01 10.35
CA LEU A 143 4.02 7.38 10.77
C LEU A 143 5.29 8.22 10.57
N GLU A 144 5.11 9.51 10.35
CA GLU A 144 6.19 10.44 10.09
C GLU A 144 6.51 11.24 11.36
N PRO A 145 7.75 11.17 11.90
CA PRO A 145 8.10 11.85 13.14
C PRO A 145 7.79 13.34 13.17
N TRP A 146 7.86 14.01 12.01
CA TRP A 146 7.59 15.44 11.90
C TRP A 146 6.10 15.78 11.94
N ALA A 147 5.21 14.84 11.60
CA ALA A 147 3.77 15.05 11.55
C ALA A 147 3.06 14.44 12.77
N GLU A 148 3.40 13.21 13.15
CA GLU A 148 2.72 12.47 14.22
C GLU A 148 3.57 12.26 15.49
N GLY A 149 4.86 12.62 15.45
CA GLY A 149 5.75 12.55 16.63
C GLY A 149 6.29 11.15 16.95
N THR A 150 6.05 10.18 16.08
CA THR A 150 6.53 8.79 16.18
C THR A 150 6.85 8.25 14.79
N ASP A 151 7.67 7.21 14.72
CA ASP A 151 7.98 6.46 13.48
C ASP A 151 7.41 5.04 13.48
N GLU A 152 6.56 4.73 14.47
CA GLU A 152 5.78 3.51 14.61
C GLU A 152 4.75 3.34 13.48
N LYS A 153 4.17 2.15 13.38
CA LYS A 153 2.99 1.95 12.54
C LYS A 153 1.76 2.63 13.17
N PRO A 154 0.81 3.15 12.37
CA PRO A 154 -0.42 3.70 12.90
C PRO A 154 -1.18 2.73 13.82
N CYS A 155 -1.24 1.45 13.46
CA CYS A 155 -1.89 0.41 14.24
C CYS A 155 -1.08 -0.02 15.48
N GLU A 156 0.24 0.10 15.44
CA GLU A 156 1.14 -0.16 16.58
C GLU A 156 0.99 0.94 17.63
N ALA A 157 1.03 2.21 17.22
CA ALA A 157 0.96 3.39 18.09
C ALA A 157 -0.33 3.47 18.92
N VAL A 158 -1.39 2.78 18.49
CA VAL A 158 -2.69 2.77 19.17
C VAL A 158 -3.00 1.46 19.88
N CYS A 159 -2.13 0.45 19.76
CA CYS A 159 -2.33 -0.83 20.43
C CYS A 159 -2.02 -0.67 21.93
N PRO A 160 -3.00 -0.80 22.85
CA PRO A 160 -2.75 -0.60 24.29
C PRO A 160 -1.93 -1.72 24.94
N TYR A 161 -1.67 -2.81 24.22
CA TYR A 161 -0.97 -4.00 24.70
C TYR A 161 0.36 -4.25 23.98
N ASP A 162 0.80 -3.31 23.13
CA ASP A 162 2.04 -3.44 22.36
C ASP A 162 2.13 -4.78 21.59
N ALA A 163 0.99 -5.29 21.13
CA ALA A 163 0.88 -6.60 20.52
C ALA A 163 1.35 -6.63 19.05
N ILE A 164 1.58 -5.49 18.42
CA ILE A 164 2.10 -5.42 17.05
C ILE A 164 3.59 -5.15 17.17
N VAL A 165 4.41 -6.13 16.79
CA VAL A 165 5.86 -6.11 17.02
C VAL A 165 6.63 -6.34 15.74
N GLN A 166 7.73 -5.62 15.57
CA GLN A 166 8.70 -5.90 14.52
C GLN A 166 9.54 -7.12 14.90
N VAL A 167 9.69 -8.06 13.97
CA VAL A 167 10.61 -9.19 14.11
C VAL A 167 11.94 -8.82 13.46
N PRO A 168 13.05 -8.72 14.20
CA PRO A 168 14.36 -8.37 13.65
C PRO A 168 14.82 -9.30 12.52
N GLU A 169 15.70 -8.80 11.64
CA GLU A 169 16.38 -9.66 10.66
C GLU A 169 17.22 -10.73 11.35
N GLY A 170 17.10 -11.99 10.91
CA GLY A 170 17.76 -13.13 11.54
C GLY A 170 17.00 -13.74 12.74
N GLU A 171 15.89 -13.12 13.16
CA GLU A 171 14.94 -13.69 14.11
C GLU A 171 13.63 -14.06 13.39
N GLY A 172 12.82 -14.89 14.04
CA GLY A 172 11.53 -15.33 13.51
C GLY A 172 11.53 -16.76 13.01
N GLU A 173 10.55 -17.07 12.18
CA GLU A 173 10.28 -18.40 11.67
C GLU A 173 10.15 -18.34 10.15
N GLU A 174 10.96 -19.15 9.48
CA GLU A 174 11.09 -19.15 8.03
C GLU A 174 9.73 -19.36 7.37
N GLY A 175 9.38 -18.48 6.43
CA GLY A 175 8.09 -18.54 5.75
C GLY A 175 6.90 -17.96 6.54
N LEU A 176 7.02 -17.68 7.83
CA LEU A 176 5.94 -17.08 8.64
C LEU A 176 6.26 -15.64 9.06
N TYR A 177 7.34 -15.42 9.80
CA TYR A 177 7.73 -14.12 10.37
C TYR A 177 9.24 -13.93 10.31
N GLY A 178 9.72 -12.69 10.24
CA GLY A 178 11.16 -12.38 10.25
C GLY A 178 11.52 -11.25 9.30
N MET A 179 12.81 -11.10 8.99
CA MET A 179 13.33 -10.19 7.97
C MET A 179 12.91 -8.71 8.15
N GLY A 180 12.76 -8.27 9.40
CA GLY A 180 12.34 -6.90 9.71
C GLY A 180 10.85 -6.65 9.52
N TYR A 181 10.06 -7.68 9.21
CA TYR A 181 8.61 -7.58 9.07
C TYR A 181 7.88 -7.66 10.42
N TYR A 182 6.66 -7.15 10.44
CA TYR A 182 5.84 -7.07 11.64
C TYR A 182 4.96 -8.30 11.76
N ARG A 183 4.65 -8.67 13.00
CA ARG A 183 3.66 -9.69 13.35
C ARG A 183 2.77 -9.18 14.47
N VAL A 184 1.63 -9.84 14.65
CA VAL A 184 0.85 -9.72 15.88
C VAL A 184 1.34 -10.80 16.84
N ASP A 185 1.66 -10.39 18.06
CA ASP A 185 1.87 -11.27 19.19
C ASP A 185 0.52 -11.75 19.73
N ARG A 186 0.21 -13.02 19.47
CA ARG A 186 -1.06 -13.64 19.83
C ARG A 186 -1.24 -13.72 21.34
N ASP A 187 -0.17 -13.84 22.11
CA ASP A 187 -0.24 -13.92 23.58
C ASP A 187 -0.52 -12.55 24.22
N ALA A 188 -0.11 -11.47 23.55
CA ALA A 188 -0.36 -10.10 24.00
C ALA A 188 -1.68 -9.51 23.44
N CYS A 189 -2.13 -10.00 22.29
CA CYS A 189 -3.37 -9.54 21.67
C CYS A 189 -4.59 -10.11 22.40
N ILE A 190 -5.43 -9.22 22.95
CA ILE A 190 -6.66 -9.62 23.64
C ILE A 190 -7.90 -9.67 22.72
N GLY A 191 -7.71 -9.47 21.42
CA GLY A 191 -8.72 -9.70 20.41
C GLY A 191 -9.69 -8.54 20.12
N PHE A 192 -10.64 -8.82 19.23
CA PHE A 192 -11.55 -7.83 18.64
C PHE A 192 -12.47 -7.13 19.65
N GLU A 193 -13.15 -7.92 20.51
CA GLU A 193 -14.20 -7.40 21.38
C GLU A 193 -13.70 -6.41 22.44
N ASP A 194 -12.45 -6.55 22.88
CA ASP A 194 -11.89 -5.73 23.94
C ASP A 194 -11.17 -4.47 23.44
N CYS A 195 -10.29 -4.61 22.42
CA CYS A 195 -9.55 -3.46 21.88
C CYS A 195 -9.31 -3.49 20.37
N GLY A 196 -9.61 -4.59 19.67
CA GLY A 196 -9.29 -4.74 18.25
C GLY A 196 -10.06 -3.81 17.33
N ALA A 197 -11.22 -3.29 17.75
CA ALA A 197 -11.91 -2.22 17.01
C ALA A 197 -11.00 -1.01 16.75
N ILE A 198 -10.10 -0.67 17.68
CA ILE A 198 -9.22 0.52 17.57
C ILE A 198 -8.20 0.35 16.44
N CYS A 199 -7.50 -0.79 16.41
CA CYS A 199 -6.51 -1.04 15.36
C CYS A 199 -7.16 -1.30 14.00
N LEU A 200 -8.36 -1.90 13.98
CA LEU A 200 -9.17 -2.04 12.77
C LEU A 200 -9.61 -0.69 12.23
N GLU A 201 -10.24 0.16 13.05
CA GLU A 201 -10.74 1.49 12.64
C GLU A 201 -9.63 2.34 12.03
N ILE A 202 -8.47 2.42 12.69
CA ILE A 202 -7.32 3.18 12.15
C ILE A 202 -6.79 2.58 10.86
N CYS A 203 -6.76 1.26 10.74
CA CYS A 203 -6.27 0.61 9.54
C CYS A 203 -7.26 0.74 8.36
N GLU A 204 -8.56 0.60 8.62
CA GLU A 204 -9.63 0.68 7.64
C GLU A 204 -9.86 2.11 7.16
N GLU A 205 -10.09 3.06 8.07
CA GLU A 205 -10.48 4.43 7.73
C GLU A 205 -9.38 5.22 7.03
N GLN A 206 -8.12 5.01 7.42
CA GLN A 206 -7.00 5.83 6.95
C GLN A 206 -6.16 5.14 5.88
N PHE A 207 -6.09 3.81 5.88
CA PHE A 207 -5.12 3.07 5.07
C PHE A 207 -5.72 1.93 4.24
N GLY A 208 -7.05 1.80 4.24
CA GLY A 208 -7.77 0.86 3.38
C GLY A 208 -7.73 -0.58 3.84
N SER A 209 -7.65 -0.83 5.15
CA SER A 209 -7.67 -2.12 5.86
C SER A 209 -6.54 -3.09 5.51
N GLY A 210 -5.75 -3.45 6.51
CA GLY A 210 -4.69 -4.44 6.43
C GLY A 210 -4.59 -5.33 7.67
N ILE A 211 -5.52 -5.15 8.60
CA ILE A 211 -5.72 -5.97 9.79
C ILE A 211 -7.05 -6.70 9.61
N THR A 212 -7.00 -8.01 9.72
CA THR A 212 -8.19 -8.87 9.81
C THR A 212 -8.17 -9.59 11.15
N PHE A 213 -9.21 -10.37 11.44
CA PHE A 213 -9.27 -11.19 12.66
C PHE A 213 -9.46 -12.64 12.28
N ASP A 214 -8.73 -13.51 12.95
CA ASP A 214 -8.89 -14.95 12.79
C ASP A 214 -10.16 -15.44 13.52
N PRO A 215 -10.52 -16.74 13.41
CA PRO A 215 -11.68 -17.29 14.09
C PRO A 215 -11.64 -17.20 15.63
N ASP A 216 -10.45 -17.10 16.22
CA ASP A 216 -10.25 -16.91 17.65
C ASP A 216 -10.43 -15.44 18.08
N GLY A 217 -10.69 -14.55 17.11
CA GLY A 217 -10.86 -13.12 17.33
C GLY A 217 -9.54 -12.39 17.55
N ILE A 218 -8.40 -13.01 17.23
CA ILE A 218 -7.07 -12.43 17.35
C ILE A 218 -6.76 -11.61 16.10
N ALA A 219 -6.22 -10.41 16.29
CA ALA A 219 -5.82 -9.56 15.18
C ALA A 219 -4.70 -10.24 14.38
N GLN A 220 -4.78 -10.14 13.07
CA GLN A 220 -3.79 -10.67 12.14
C GLN A 220 -3.49 -9.64 11.07
N MET A 221 -2.23 -9.60 10.63
CA MET A 221 -1.78 -8.74 9.54
C MET A 221 -0.80 -9.52 8.68
N CYS A 222 -0.67 -9.13 7.41
CA CYS A 222 0.32 -9.76 6.54
C CYS A 222 1.71 -9.55 7.10
N THR A 223 2.44 -10.65 7.27
CA THR A 223 3.81 -10.71 7.79
C THR A 223 4.84 -10.78 6.66
N ARG A 224 4.38 -10.65 5.40
CA ARG A 224 5.11 -10.96 4.17
C ARG A 224 5.73 -12.36 4.16
N CYS A 225 5.18 -13.29 4.95
CA CYS A 225 5.70 -14.65 5.09
C CYS A 225 7.21 -14.64 5.41
N GLY A 226 7.64 -13.70 6.26
CA GLY A 226 9.06 -13.53 6.60
C GLY A 226 9.96 -13.18 5.41
N GLY A 227 9.44 -12.57 4.34
CA GLY A 227 10.21 -12.23 3.13
C GLY A 227 10.10 -13.23 1.99
N MET A 228 9.23 -14.24 2.10
CA MET A 228 8.91 -15.18 1.03
C MET A 228 7.39 -15.31 0.87
N PRO A 229 6.70 -14.27 0.35
CA PRO A 229 5.25 -14.23 0.31
C PRO A 229 4.65 -15.34 -0.56
N GLU A 230 3.90 -16.25 0.08
CA GLU A 230 3.23 -17.37 -0.60
C GLU A 230 2.30 -16.92 -1.72
N CYS A 231 1.64 -15.77 -1.52
CA CYS A 231 0.73 -15.19 -2.50
C CYS A 231 1.41 -14.78 -3.81
N VAL A 232 2.72 -14.50 -3.79
CA VAL A 232 3.51 -14.20 -4.99
C VAL A 232 3.84 -15.50 -5.73
N THR A 233 4.18 -16.56 -5.00
CA THR A 233 4.44 -17.89 -5.59
C THR A 233 3.18 -18.51 -6.18
N ALA A 234 2.04 -18.36 -5.50
CA ALA A 234 0.78 -19.01 -5.87
C ALA A 234 0.02 -18.33 -7.00
N CYS A 235 0.28 -17.05 -7.29
CA CYS A 235 -0.49 -16.30 -8.28
C CYS A 235 -0.34 -16.93 -9.68
N PRO A 236 -1.42 -17.34 -10.37
CA PRO A 236 -1.31 -17.99 -11.68
C PRO A 236 -0.92 -17.01 -12.79
N GLU A 237 -1.14 -15.71 -12.56
CA GLU A 237 -0.71 -14.61 -13.43
C GLU A 237 0.79 -14.31 -13.24
N THR A 238 1.57 -15.28 -12.74
CA THR A 238 3.01 -15.15 -12.54
C THR A 238 3.78 -15.74 -13.71
N ARG A 239 4.93 -15.09 -13.98
CA ARG A 239 6.20 -15.54 -14.55
C ARG A 239 6.25 -16.41 -15.83
N THR A 240 5.31 -17.31 -16.14
CA THR A 240 5.46 -18.29 -17.23
C THR A 240 4.64 -18.00 -18.50
N GLY A 241 3.87 -16.92 -18.53
CA GLY A 241 2.98 -16.59 -19.66
C GLY A 241 3.45 -15.47 -20.58
N ARG A 242 4.75 -15.16 -20.65
CA ARG A 242 5.24 -14.05 -21.51
C ARG A 242 5.16 -14.47 -22.98
N ASP A 243 4.03 -14.19 -23.63
CA ASP A 243 4.02 -13.91 -25.06
C ASP A 243 4.89 -12.66 -25.27
N PRO A 244 6.04 -12.75 -25.96
CA PRO A 244 6.90 -11.61 -26.23
C PRO A 244 6.24 -10.54 -27.13
N THR A 245 5.05 -10.81 -27.67
CA THR A 245 4.24 -9.84 -28.42
C THR A 245 3.18 -9.12 -27.58
N ALA A 246 2.98 -9.52 -26.32
CA ALA A 246 2.16 -8.77 -25.38
C ALA A 246 2.86 -7.44 -25.05
N ARG A 247 2.32 -6.35 -25.60
CA ARG A 247 2.82 -4.97 -25.52
C ARG A 247 3.57 -4.66 -24.21
N ALA A 248 4.76 -4.08 -24.36
CA ALA A 248 5.62 -3.46 -23.35
C ALA A 248 4.88 -3.11 -22.04
N GLY A 249 5.12 -3.89 -20.99
CA GLY A 249 4.53 -3.68 -19.65
C GLY A 249 4.17 -4.94 -18.85
N GLY A 250 4.40 -6.15 -19.39
CA GLY A 250 3.97 -7.46 -18.86
C GLY A 250 4.74 -8.08 -17.67
N GLY A 251 4.54 -7.61 -16.43
CA GLY A 251 4.95 -8.27 -15.17
C GLY A 251 3.86 -9.13 -14.49
N PRO A 252 4.14 -9.88 -13.42
CA PRO A 252 3.12 -10.58 -12.63
C PRO A 252 1.97 -9.70 -12.11
N ALA A 253 0.82 -10.29 -11.78
CA ALA A 253 -0.24 -9.54 -11.08
C ALA A 253 0.13 -9.19 -9.62
N ILE A 254 1.00 -9.98 -9.00
CA ILE A 254 1.55 -9.74 -7.66
C ILE A 254 3.07 -9.93 -7.72
N GLU A 255 3.82 -8.93 -7.27
CA GLU A 255 5.29 -8.94 -7.23
C GLU A 255 5.80 -8.62 -5.82
N PHE A 256 7.02 -9.05 -5.49
CA PHE A 256 7.67 -8.72 -4.23
C PHE A 256 8.89 -7.83 -4.45
N THR A 257 8.67 -6.56 -4.75
CA THR A 257 9.70 -5.59 -5.16
C THR A 257 10.38 -4.95 -3.94
N PRO A 258 11.64 -4.45 -4.04
CA PRO A 258 12.21 -3.56 -3.03
C PRO A 258 11.25 -2.41 -2.68
N VAL A 259 11.23 -2.01 -1.40
CA VAL A 259 10.42 -0.87 -0.93
C VAL A 259 10.78 0.38 -1.74
N GLN A 260 9.78 0.97 -2.38
CA GLN A 260 9.98 2.22 -3.10
C GLN A 260 10.03 3.39 -2.11
N THR A 261 11.23 3.96 -1.93
CA THR A 261 11.48 5.09 -1.03
C THR A 261 11.25 6.45 -1.70
N ARG A 262 11.04 6.47 -3.02
CA ARG A 262 10.62 7.66 -3.75
C ARG A 262 9.10 7.79 -3.59
N GLU A 263 8.61 9.03 -3.43
CA GLU A 263 7.27 9.49 -3.00
C GLU A 263 6.02 8.83 -3.64
N ARG A 264 6.16 7.83 -4.50
CA ARG A 264 5.10 6.97 -5.04
C ARG A 264 4.83 5.77 -4.11
N PHE A 265 4.42 6.04 -2.87
CA PHE A 265 3.96 5.00 -1.94
C PHE A 265 2.68 4.29 -2.43
N TYR A 266 1.92 4.97 -3.29
CA TYR A 266 0.86 4.36 -4.07
C TYR A 266 1.51 3.92 -5.39
N ALA A 267 1.51 2.61 -5.64
CA ALA A 267 2.01 1.98 -6.87
C ALA A 267 1.57 2.70 -8.17
N TYR A 268 0.48 3.47 -8.09
CA TYR A 268 -0.05 4.32 -9.15
C TYR A 268 -0.68 5.57 -8.54
N THR A 269 -0.52 6.72 -9.20
CA THR A 269 -1.30 7.93 -8.92
C THR A 269 -2.79 7.65 -9.08
N PRO A 270 -3.69 8.42 -8.44
CA PRO A 270 -5.13 8.26 -8.64
C PRO A 270 -5.55 8.28 -10.12
N ASP A 271 -4.85 9.05 -10.96
CA ASP A 271 -5.07 9.10 -12.41
C ASP A 271 -4.62 7.82 -13.12
N GLU A 272 -3.46 7.27 -12.76
CA GLU A 272 -3.00 5.97 -13.28
C GLU A 272 -3.92 4.84 -12.82
N ILE A 273 -4.37 4.83 -11.55
CA ILE A 273 -5.40 3.91 -11.07
C ILE A 273 -6.66 4.09 -11.88
N HIS A 274 -7.18 5.31 -12.03
CA HIS A 274 -8.37 5.59 -12.82
C HIS A 274 -8.22 5.10 -14.27
N GLN A 275 -7.08 5.35 -14.90
CA GLN A 275 -6.81 4.92 -16.28
C GLN A 275 -6.72 3.40 -16.39
N MET A 276 -6.12 2.73 -15.41
CA MET A 276 -6.07 1.27 -15.35
C MET A 276 -7.46 0.66 -15.22
N LEU A 277 -8.28 1.20 -14.30
CA LEU A 277 -9.67 0.78 -14.08
C LEU A 277 -10.53 1.09 -15.31
N HIS A 278 -10.39 2.28 -15.89
CA HIS A 278 -11.09 2.68 -17.11
C HIS A 278 -10.74 1.77 -18.27
N THR A 279 -9.45 1.43 -18.43
CA THR A 279 -9.02 0.44 -19.43
C THR A 279 -9.69 -0.90 -19.14
N LYS A 280 -9.61 -1.44 -17.92
CA LYS A 280 -10.26 -2.72 -17.57
C LYS A 280 -11.78 -2.71 -17.82
N LEU A 281 -12.46 -1.59 -17.56
CA LEU A 281 -13.90 -1.39 -17.76
C LEU A 281 -14.31 -1.27 -19.23
N TYR A 282 -13.50 -0.58 -20.04
CA TYR A 282 -13.90 -0.11 -21.37
C TYR A 282 -12.98 -0.56 -22.52
N SER A 283 -11.90 -1.31 -22.23
CA SER A 283 -10.96 -1.85 -23.23
C SER A 283 -11.26 -3.27 -23.66
N VAL A 284 -12.28 -3.92 -23.09
CA VAL A 284 -13.01 -4.93 -23.88
C VAL A 284 -13.61 -4.16 -25.04
N GLU A 285 -13.28 -4.57 -26.24
CA GLU A 285 -13.70 -3.99 -27.52
C GLU A 285 -15.19 -3.65 -27.53
N PHE A 286 -15.56 -2.48 -27.01
CA PHE A 286 -16.90 -1.93 -27.19
C PHE A 286 -17.14 -1.67 -28.69
N ALA A 287 -16.05 -1.54 -29.45
CA ALA A 287 -16.05 -1.57 -30.91
C ALA A 287 -16.53 -2.92 -31.48
N ASP A 288 -16.20 -4.06 -30.88
CA ASP A 288 -16.66 -5.38 -31.36
C ASP A 288 -18.08 -5.70 -30.89
N PHE A 289 -18.49 -5.20 -29.72
CA PHE A 289 -19.90 -5.26 -29.30
C PHE A 289 -20.81 -4.35 -30.15
N LEU A 290 -20.27 -3.27 -30.73
CA LEU A 290 -20.98 -2.40 -31.67
C LEU A 290 -20.84 -2.83 -33.14
N ASN A 291 -19.90 -3.72 -33.46
CA ASN A 291 -19.75 -4.37 -34.77
C ASN A 291 -20.51 -5.71 -34.84
N VAL A 292 -21.55 -5.91 -34.01
CA VAL A 292 -22.57 -6.92 -34.31
C VAL A 292 -23.26 -6.45 -35.60
N GLU A 293 -22.89 -7.11 -36.69
CA GLU A 293 -23.32 -6.87 -38.06
C GLU A 293 -24.80 -6.46 -38.19
N GLU A 294 -25.05 -5.47 -39.06
CA GLU A 294 -26.36 -4.99 -39.49
C GLU A 294 -27.25 -6.06 -40.19
N ASP A 295 -26.95 -7.35 -40.06
CA ASP A 295 -27.62 -8.46 -40.76
C ASP A 295 -28.92 -8.94 -40.08
N TRP A 296 -29.46 -8.18 -39.11
CA TRP A 296 -30.69 -8.53 -38.36
C TRP A 296 -31.91 -7.64 -38.65
N PHE A 297 -31.92 -6.86 -39.74
CA PHE A 297 -33.13 -6.15 -40.20
C PHE A 297 -33.47 -6.39 -41.68
#